data_AF-A0A3B9N376-F1
#
_entry.id   AF-A0A3B9N376-F1
#
_cell.length_a   1.000
_cell.length_b   1.000
_cell.length_c   1.000
_cell.angle_alpha   90.00
_cell.angle_beta   90.00
_cell.angle_gamma   90.00
#
_symmetry.space_group_name_H-M   'P 1'
#
loop_
_entity.id
_entity.type
_entity.pdbx_description
1 polymer ?
#
loop_
_entity_poly.entity_id
_entity_poly.type
_entity_poly.pdbx_seq_one_letter_code
_entity_poly.pdbx_strand_id
1 'polypeptide(L)'
;MTRDDFREMNFAEQGMILISKGKHLTQIKKGNQLLNLYSVEDFFVEVYYSVLSDKILKIEVITDLSRIDQYIEERQQEEKLSSN
;
A
#
# COMPACT_ATOMS: atom_id res chain seq x y z
N MET A 1 -15.73 -3.94 -8.50
CA MET A 1 -15.09 -2.77 -9.15
C MET A 1 -13.79 -3.26 -9.72
N THR A 2 -13.49 -2.95 -10.98
CA THR A 2 -12.24 -3.42 -11.59
C THR A 2 -11.06 -2.54 -11.18
N ARG A 3 -9.85 -3.06 -11.36
CA ARG A 3 -8.62 -2.28 -11.24
C ARG A 3 -8.64 -1.01 -12.09
N ASP A 4 -9.11 -1.14 -13.32
CA ASP A 4 -9.04 -0.05 -14.30
C ASP A 4 -10.06 1.04 -13.94
N ASP A 5 -11.26 0.67 -13.46
CA ASP A 5 -12.22 1.63 -12.88
C ASP A 5 -11.60 2.43 -11.72
N PHE A 6 -10.87 1.75 -10.82
CA PHE A 6 -10.22 2.42 -9.68
C PHE A 6 -9.09 3.37 -10.12
N ARG A 7 -8.37 3.05 -11.20
CA ARG A 7 -7.30 3.91 -11.73
C ARG A 7 -7.82 5.20 -12.32
N GLU A 8 -9.01 5.18 -12.90
CA GLU A 8 -9.65 6.35 -13.50
C GLU A 8 -10.29 7.29 -12.46
N MET A 9 -10.53 6.80 -11.25
CA MET A 9 -11.02 7.61 -10.13
C MET A 9 -10.04 8.70 -9.74
N ASN A 10 -10.58 9.83 -9.27
CA ASN A 10 -9.76 10.86 -8.68
C ASN A 10 -9.22 10.44 -7.29
N PHE A 11 -8.26 11.20 -6.78
CA PHE A 11 -7.57 10.87 -5.54
C PHE A 11 -8.50 10.77 -4.32
N ALA A 12 -9.54 11.60 -4.23
CA ALA A 12 -10.49 11.57 -3.12
C ALA A 12 -11.36 10.31 -3.19
N GLU A 13 -11.83 9.95 -4.38
CA GLU A 13 -12.59 8.71 -4.64
C GLU A 13 -11.78 7.46 -4.31
N GLN A 14 -10.53 7.40 -4.78
CA GLN A 14 -9.61 6.31 -4.45
C GLN A 14 -9.42 6.18 -2.93
N GLY A 15 -9.22 7.30 -2.23
CA GLY A 15 -9.12 7.33 -0.78
C GLY A 15 -10.37 6.80 -0.09
N MET A 16 -11.56 7.21 -0.53
CA MET A 16 -12.84 6.73 0.02
C MET A 16 -13.05 5.24 -0.20
N ILE A 17 -12.65 4.71 -1.37
CA ILE A 17 -12.69 3.27 -1.63
C ILE A 17 -11.72 2.53 -0.72
N LEU A 18 -10.50 3.03 -0.54
CA LEU A 18 -9.53 2.40 0.37
C LEU A 18 -10.02 2.38 1.81
N ILE A 19 -10.69 3.44 2.28
CA ILE A 19 -11.27 3.50 3.63
C ILE A 19 -12.45 2.54 3.79
N SER A 20 -13.31 2.43 2.77
CA SER A 20 -14.57 1.67 2.88
C SER A 20 -14.43 0.19 2.53
N LYS A 21 -13.54 -0.14 1.58
CA LYS A 21 -13.40 -1.48 1.00
C LYS A 21 -11.97 -2.01 1.03
N GLY A 22 -10.99 -1.14 1.23
CA GLY A 22 -9.58 -1.55 1.29
C GLY A 22 -9.31 -2.34 2.56
N LYS A 23 -8.75 -3.54 2.40
CA LYS A 23 -8.19 -4.30 3.51
C LYS A 23 -6.69 -4.02 3.57
N HIS A 24 -6.25 -3.40 4.66
CA HIS A 24 -4.82 -3.25 4.92
C HIS A 24 -4.19 -4.62 5.15
N LEU A 25 -3.11 -4.90 4.43
CA LEU A 25 -2.37 -6.17 4.52
C LEU A 25 -1.11 -5.99 5.36
N THR A 26 -0.33 -4.98 5.01
CA THR A 26 0.98 -4.75 5.63
C THR A 26 1.45 -3.33 5.35
N GLN A 27 2.48 -2.94 6.08
CA GLN A 27 3.19 -1.68 5.94
C GLN A 27 4.69 -1.96 6.05
N ILE A 28 5.47 -1.27 5.23
CA ILE A 28 6.93 -1.17 5.36
C ILE A 28 7.32 0.31 5.45
N LYS A 29 8.44 0.58 6.13
CA LYS A 29 8.98 1.93 6.25
C LYS A 29 10.24 2.06 5.40
N LYS A 30 10.24 3.02 4.47
CA LYS A 30 11.43 3.38 3.68
C LYS A 30 11.81 4.83 3.97
N GLY A 31 12.79 5.02 4.84
CA GLY A 31 13.20 6.34 5.32
C GLY A 31 12.03 7.10 5.98
N ASN A 32 11.63 8.21 5.37
CA ASN A 32 10.52 9.07 5.82
C ASN A 32 9.18 8.76 5.13
N GLN A 33 9.07 7.61 4.49
CA GLN A 33 7.83 7.17 3.84
C GLN A 33 7.35 5.85 4.44
N LEU A 34 6.04 5.76 4.63
CA LEU A 34 5.33 4.52 4.91
C LEU A 34 4.66 4.07 3.62
N LEU A 35 4.97 2.86 3.18
CA LEU A 35 4.37 2.25 2.01
C LEU A 35 3.36 1.22 2.53
N ASN A 36 2.08 1.54 2.42
CA ASN A 36 1.00 0.69 2.91
C ASN A 36 0.43 -0.14 1.77
N LEU A 37 0.40 -1.46 1.96
CA LEU A 37 -0.18 -2.38 1.00
C LEU A 37 -1.61 -2.71 1.41
N TYR A 38 -2.54 -2.51 0.48
CA TYR A 38 -3.94 -2.86 0.61
C TYR A 38 -4.33 -3.88 -0.46
N SER A 39 -5.26 -4.77 -0.13
CA SER A 39 -6.07 -5.46 -1.13
C SER A 39 -7.42 -4.76 -1.27
N VAL A 40 -7.86 -4.55 -2.50
CA VAL A 40 -9.19 -4.05 -2.85
C VAL A 40 -9.79 -5.05 -3.81
N GLU A 41 -10.81 -5.79 -3.35
CA GLU A 41 -11.42 -6.89 -4.12
C GLU A 41 -10.36 -7.89 -4.64
N ASP A 42 -10.06 -7.89 -5.93
CA ASP A 42 -9.13 -8.82 -6.61
C ASP A 42 -7.77 -8.20 -7.00
N PHE A 43 -7.48 -6.96 -6.58
CA PHE A 43 -6.22 -6.28 -6.89
C PHE A 43 -5.56 -5.64 -5.66
N PHE A 44 -4.29 -5.25 -5.83
CA PHE A 44 -3.48 -4.64 -4.78
C PHE A 44 -3.22 -3.17 -5.03
N VAL A 45 -3.23 -2.38 -3.96
CA VAL A 45 -2.98 -0.94 -3.98
C VAL A 45 -1.90 -0.60 -2.97
N GLU A 46 -0.93 0.18 -3.42
CA GLU A 46 0.13 0.74 -2.59
C GLU A 46 -0.15 2.22 -2.31
N VAL A 47 -0.16 2.59 -1.04
CA VAL A 47 -0.38 3.96 -0.58
C VAL A 47 0.92 4.48 0.02
N TYR A 48 1.48 5.51 -0.62
CA TYR A 48 2.69 6.20 -0.18
C TYR A 48 2.30 7.33 0.76
N TYR A 49 2.67 7.19 2.01
CA TYR A 49 2.41 8.19 3.03
C TYR A 49 3.73 8.81 3.53
N SER A 50 3.80 10.14 3.55
CA SER A 50 4.93 10.90 4.07
C SER A 50 4.75 11.19 5.54
N VAL A 51 5.69 10.74 6.38
CA VAL A 51 5.68 11.04 7.81
C VAL A 51 6.09 12.49 8.10
N LEU A 52 6.84 13.13 7.20
CA LEU A 52 7.30 14.51 7.40
C LEU A 52 6.19 15.53 7.18
N SER A 53 5.35 15.29 6.17
CA SER A 53 4.30 16.21 5.77
C SER A 53 2.91 15.78 6.21
N ASP A 54 2.79 14.62 6.87
CA ASP A 54 1.54 14.00 7.31
C ASP A 54 0.50 13.91 6.18
N LYS A 55 0.93 13.39 5.02
CA LYS A 55 0.11 13.36 3.80
C LYS A 55 0.33 12.10 2.99
N ILE A 56 -0.74 11.63 2.34
CA ILE A 56 -0.64 10.66 1.26
C ILE A 56 -0.06 11.39 0.04
N LEU A 57 1.05 10.87 -0.46
CA LEU A 57 1.75 11.39 -1.64
C LEU A 57 1.23 10.76 -2.93
N LYS A 58 0.89 9.47 -2.88
CA LYS A 58 0.50 8.68 -4.04
C LYS A 58 -0.34 7.48 -3.62
N ILE A 59 -1.32 7.15 -4.46
CA ILE A 59 -2.06 5.88 -4.42
C ILE A 59 -1.78 5.20 -5.75
N GLU A 60 -1.30 3.96 -5.73
CA GLU A 60 -0.91 3.25 -6.95
C GLU A 60 -1.44 1.84 -6.94
N VAL A 61 -2.12 1.43 -8.02
CA VAL A 61 -2.44 0.02 -8.21
C VAL A 61 -1.20 -0.74 -8.66
N ILE A 62 -0.83 -1.75 -7.89
CA ILE A 62 0.25 -2.67 -8.21
C ILE A 62 -0.14 -3.50 -9.44
N THR A 63 0.73 -3.45 -10.46
CA THR A 63 0.62 -4.27 -11.68
C THR A 63 1.71 -5.31 -11.81
N ASP A 64 2.84 -5.07 -11.16
CA ASP A 64 3.96 -5.99 -11.09
C ASP A 64 3.95 -6.67 -9.71
N LEU A 65 3.66 -7.97 -9.69
CA LEU A 65 3.58 -8.75 -8.45
C LEU A 65 4.94 -8.92 -7.77
N SER A 66 6.08 -8.70 -8.45
CA SER A 66 7.39 -8.73 -7.80
C SER A 66 7.54 -7.64 -6.73
N ARG A 67 6.71 -6.60 -6.78
CA ARG A 67 6.63 -5.59 -5.71
C ARG A 67 6.07 -6.17 -4.42
N ILE A 68 5.23 -7.19 -4.49
CA ILE A 68 4.71 -7.90 -3.31
C ILE A 68 5.83 -8.68 -2.61
N ASP A 69 6.78 -9.23 -3.38
CA ASP A 69 7.93 -9.96 -2.81
C ASP A 69 8.75 -9.05 -1.90
N GLN A 70 8.91 -7.77 -2.24
CA GLN A 70 9.58 -6.79 -1.39
C GLN A 70 8.89 -6.66 -0.02
N TYR A 71 7.56 -6.70 0.03
CA TYR A 71 6.83 -6.65 1.30
C TYR A 71 7.03 -7.90 2.15
N ILE A 72 7.12 -9.06 1.50
CA ILE A 72 7.35 -10.34 2.18
C ILE A 72 8.76 -10.35 2.78
N GLU A 73 9.76 -9.97 2.00
CA GLU A 73 11.16 -9.94 2.43
C GLU A 73 11.39 -8.99 3.61
N GLU A 74 10.88 -7.75 3.51
CA GLU A 74 11.01 -6.75 4.59
C GLU A 74 10.35 -7.25 5.88
N ARG A 75 9.16 -7.87 5.78
CA ARG A 75 8.49 -8.43 6.96
C ARG A 75 9.24 -9.59 7.60
N GLN A 76 9.82 -10.48 6.79
CA GLN A 76 10.65 -11.56 7.32
C GLN A 76 11.94 -11.03 7.99
N GLN A 77 12.49 -9.93 7.50
CA GLN A 77 13.65 -9.29 8.14
C GLN A 77 13.27 -8.62 9.46
N GLU A 78 12.15 -7.89 9.51
CA GLU A 78 11.63 -7.30 10.75
C GLU A 78 11.37 -8.35 11.83
N GLU A 79 10.73 -9.47 11.49
CA GLU A 79 10.47 -10.58 12.41
C GLU A 79 11.76 -11.17 12.99
N LYS A 80 12.78 -11.39 12.15
CA LYS A 80 14.09 -11.89 12.58
C LYS A 80 14.81 -10.94 13.54
N LEU A 81 14.71 -9.63 13.30
CA LEU A 81 15.31 -8.61 14.17
C LEU A 81 14.57 -8.49 15.51
N SER A 82 13.25 -8.68 15.52
CA SER A 82 12.43 -8.62 16.75
C SER A 82 12.53 -9.87 17.65
N SER A 83 13.11 -10.96 17.14
CA SER A 83 13.23 -12.25 17.83
C SER A 83 14.60 -12.47 18.51
N ASN A 84 15.49 -11.48 18.49
CA ASN A 84 16.78 -11.46 19.19
C ASN A 84 16.76 -10.43 20.33
#